data_AF-A6MIZ1-F1
#
_entry.id   AF-A6MIZ1-F1
#
_cell.length_a   1.000
_cell.length_b   1.000
_cell.length_c   1.000
_cell.angle_alpha   90.00
_cell.angle_beta   90.00
_cell.angle_gamma   90.00
#
_symmetry.space_group_name_H-M   'P 1'
#
loop_
_entity.id
_entity.type
_entity.pdbx_description
1 polymer ?
#
loop_
_entity_poly.entity_id
_entity_poly.type
_entity_poly.pdbx_seq_one_letter_code
_entity_poly.pdbx_strand_id
1 'polypeptide(L)'
;MVGGGGNRMGEWWAATEPQSSHSKAGAHMDNYEGSRNLNEKLHPSKQRLLVVANRLPVSAIRLEGDKWDLQLSAGGLVSALLGVKHSFETRWIGWPGVSVHDEKGRASLTEALALKGCVPVFLDDDTVDQYYNGYCNNVLWPLFHYIGLPQADRLAATRSLDSQFQAYQHANSLFAKIVFSQYQEGDVVWCHDYHLMCLPQKLKELNPHMKVGWFLHTPFPSSEIYRTLPLRSELLKAVLTADLIGFHTYDYARHFVSACTRILGLEGTPEGVEDQGKLTRVAAVSILRGSFQL
;
A
#
# COMPACT_ATOMS: atom_id res chain seq x y z
N MET A 1 13.68 -24.50 22.30
CA MET A 1 12.81 -23.63 23.11
C MET A 1 11.97 -22.80 22.17
N VAL A 2 10.65 -22.96 22.24
CA VAL A 2 9.68 -22.32 21.35
C VAL A 2 9.42 -20.91 21.86
N GLY A 3 9.77 -19.89 21.07
CA GLY A 3 9.48 -18.48 21.36
C GLY A 3 8.31 -18.00 20.51
N GLY A 4 7.25 -17.51 21.16
CA GLY A 4 5.95 -17.23 20.58
C GLY A 4 5.92 -16.22 19.44
N GLY A 5 5.09 -16.51 18.44
CA GLY A 5 4.71 -15.57 17.39
C GLY A 5 3.76 -14.52 17.92
N GLY A 6 4.31 -13.37 18.36
CA GLY A 6 3.54 -12.16 18.63
C GLY A 6 3.03 -11.52 17.34
N ASN A 7 1.82 -10.96 17.39
CA ASN A 7 1.13 -10.29 16.29
C ASN A 7 1.80 -8.95 15.92
N ARG A 8 2.78 -8.97 15.00
CA ARG A 8 3.59 -7.81 14.58
C ARG A 8 2.80 -6.70 13.86
N MET A 9 1.54 -6.95 13.48
CA MET A 9 0.66 -5.93 12.90
C MET A 9 0.00 -5.04 13.97
N GLY A 10 -0.10 -5.52 15.22
CA GLY A 10 -0.51 -4.68 16.36
C GLY A 10 0.54 -3.62 16.71
N GLU A 11 1.83 -3.94 16.54
CA GLU A 11 2.94 -3.00 16.71
C GLU A 11 2.94 -1.90 15.63
N TRP A 12 2.47 -2.23 14.41
CA TRP A 12 2.23 -1.26 13.33
C TRP A 12 1.19 -0.19 13.70
N TRP A 13 0.11 -0.60 14.39
CA TRP A 13 -0.96 0.31 14.79
C TRP A 13 -0.56 1.20 15.97
N ALA A 14 0.17 0.66 16.95
CA ALA A 14 0.64 1.44 18.09
C ALA A 14 1.54 2.62 17.68
N ALA A 15 2.19 2.55 16.50
CA ALA A 15 3.03 3.62 15.97
C ALA A 15 2.25 4.84 15.42
N THR A 16 0.92 4.75 15.27
CA THR A 16 0.10 5.84 14.71
C THR A 16 -0.74 6.60 15.75
N GLU A 17 -0.73 6.18 17.03
CA GLU A 17 -1.48 6.84 18.11
C GLU A 17 -0.67 7.98 18.77
N PRO A 18 -1.28 9.15 19.05
CA PRO A 18 -0.62 10.18 19.85
C PRO A 18 -0.51 9.75 21.32
N GLN A 19 0.69 9.81 21.90
CA GLN A 19 0.86 9.61 23.35
C GLN A 19 0.23 10.79 24.11
N SER A 20 -0.90 10.54 24.78
CA SER A 20 -1.50 11.53 25.69
C SER A 20 -0.82 11.49 27.07
N SER A 21 -0.27 12.62 27.49
CA SER A 21 0.30 12.80 28.83
C SER A 21 -0.84 12.90 29.87
N HIS A 22 -0.94 11.92 30.77
CA HIS A 22 -1.88 11.97 31.89
C HIS A 22 -1.17 12.47 33.15
N SER A 23 -1.47 13.70 33.57
CA SER A 23 -1.24 14.20 34.92
C SER A 23 -2.41 13.80 35.83
N LYS A 24 -2.10 13.30 37.04
CA LYS A 24 -3.08 12.92 38.07
C LYS A 24 -3.41 14.11 38.98
N ALA A 25 -4.70 14.36 39.15
CA ALA A 25 -5.39 14.91 40.34
C ALA A 25 -6.90 14.83 40.01
N GLY A 26 -7.87 14.53 40.86
CA GLY A 26 -8.06 14.39 42.30
C GLY A 26 -9.58 14.20 42.48
N ALA A 27 -9.99 13.41 43.47
CA ALA A 27 -11.35 12.86 43.60
C ALA A 27 -12.43 13.88 43.98
N HIS A 28 -13.68 13.65 43.54
CA HIS A 28 -14.88 13.81 44.38
C HIS A 28 -16.08 13.01 43.82
N MET A 29 -16.74 12.28 44.71
CA MET A 29 -17.94 11.46 44.55
C MET A 29 -19.18 12.33 44.39
N ASP A 30 -20.14 11.90 43.56
CA ASP A 30 -21.57 11.92 43.91
C ASP A 30 -22.37 10.90 43.09
N ASN A 31 -23.27 10.21 43.81
CA ASN A 31 -24.08 9.08 43.38
C ASN A 31 -25.28 9.51 42.52
N TYR A 32 -25.58 8.74 41.47
CA TYR A 32 -26.96 8.57 41.01
C TYR A 32 -27.20 7.15 40.51
N GLU A 33 -28.04 6.42 41.22
CA GLU A 33 -28.48 5.07 40.89
C GLU A 33 -29.48 5.11 39.73
N GLY A 34 -29.18 4.37 38.67
CA GLY A 34 -30.07 4.13 37.54
C GLY A 34 -29.66 2.85 36.85
N SER A 35 -29.88 1.71 37.51
CA SER A 35 -29.58 0.39 36.96
C SER A 35 -30.82 -0.22 36.31
N ARG A 36 -30.78 -0.48 35.00
CA ARG A 36 -31.09 -1.79 34.39
C ARG A 36 -31.06 -1.76 32.85
N ASN A 37 -30.23 -2.67 32.32
CA ASN A 37 -30.27 -3.33 31.00
C ASN A 37 -30.05 -2.41 29.78
N LEU A 38 -29.05 -2.62 28.91
CA LEU A 38 -28.60 -3.88 28.32
C LEU A 38 -27.09 -3.80 28.03
N ASN A 39 -26.32 -4.69 28.66
CA ASN A 39 -25.02 -5.11 28.14
C ASN A 39 -25.27 -5.95 26.88
N GLU A 40 -25.61 -5.31 25.76
CA GLU A 40 -25.11 -5.82 24.49
C GLU A 40 -23.61 -5.60 24.53
N LYS A 41 -22.86 -6.68 24.69
CA LYS A 41 -21.44 -6.69 24.35
C LYS A 41 -21.36 -6.33 22.87
N LEU A 42 -21.28 -5.03 22.57
CA LEU A 42 -20.79 -4.50 21.32
C LEU A 42 -19.39 -5.11 21.17
N HIS A 43 -19.30 -6.24 20.46
CA HIS A 43 -18.05 -6.61 19.85
C HIS A 43 -17.61 -5.37 19.06
N PRO A 44 -16.46 -4.74 19.37
CA PRO A 44 -16.01 -3.61 18.58
C PRO A 44 -16.00 -4.07 17.13
N SER A 45 -16.75 -3.37 16.28
CA SER A 45 -16.80 -3.66 14.85
C SER A 45 -15.35 -3.77 14.36
N LYS A 46 -15.00 -4.90 13.74
CA LYS A 46 -13.63 -5.13 13.29
C LYS A 46 -13.19 -3.94 12.46
N GLN A 47 -11.99 -3.42 12.74
CA GLN A 47 -11.41 -2.35 11.94
C GLN A 47 -11.33 -2.83 10.49
N ARG A 48 -11.82 -2.00 9.58
CA ARG A 48 -11.78 -2.29 8.15
C ARG A 48 -10.44 -1.87 7.57
N LEU A 49 -9.88 -2.75 6.75
CA LEU A 49 -8.57 -2.61 6.12
C LEU A 49 -8.72 -2.81 4.61
N LEU A 50 -8.43 -1.77 3.84
CA LEU A 50 -8.35 -1.82 2.39
C LEU A 50 -6.89 -2.07 1.99
N VAL A 51 -6.58 -3.31 1.63
CA VAL A 51 -5.27 -3.70 1.12
C VAL A 51 -5.23 -3.39 -0.36
N VAL A 52 -4.31 -2.53 -0.79
CA VAL A 52 -4.19 -2.11 -2.19
C VAL A 52 -2.84 -2.53 -2.72
N ALA A 53 -2.84 -3.45 -3.69
CA ALA A 53 -1.63 -3.98 -4.31
C ALA A 53 -1.83 -4.04 -5.83
N ASN A 54 -0.75 -4.01 -6.60
CA ASN A 54 -0.85 -4.05 -8.06
C ASN A 54 -1.64 -5.27 -8.55
N ARG A 55 -1.41 -6.46 -7.97
CA ARG A 55 -2.11 -7.69 -8.32
C ARG A 55 -3.07 -8.12 -7.21
N LEU A 56 -4.23 -8.65 -7.59
CA LEU A 56 -5.10 -9.38 -6.67
C LEU A 56 -4.43 -10.67 -6.16
N PRO A 57 -4.89 -11.26 -5.04
CA PRO A 57 -4.34 -12.50 -4.51
C PRO A 57 -4.90 -13.72 -5.25
N VAL A 58 -5.48 -13.50 -6.43
CA VAL A 58 -6.12 -14.50 -7.26
C VAL A 58 -5.74 -14.26 -8.71
N SER A 59 -5.53 -15.36 -9.42
CA SER A 59 -5.43 -15.39 -10.88
C SER A 59 -6.80 -15.74 -11.44
N ALA A 60 -7.31 -14.90 -12.35
CA ALA A 60 -8.56 -15.14 -13.03
C ALA A 60 -8.30 -15.78 -14.40
N ILE A 61 -9.03 -16.86 -14.71
CA ILE A 61 -9.00 -17.53 -16.02
C ILE A 61 -10.42 -17.51 -16.57
N ARG A 62 -10.62 -16.90 -17.75
CA ARG A 62 -11.93 -16.91 -18.40
C ARG A 62 -12.21 -18.31 -18.93
N LEU A 63 -13.34 -18.88 -18.53
CA LEU A 63 -13.87 -20.13 -19.07
C LEU A 63 -14.80 -19.81 -20.26
N GLU A 64 -15.56 -20.80 -20.74
CA GLU A 64 -16.56 -20.56 -21.77
C GLU A 64 -17.62 -19.52 -21.32
N GLY A 65 -17.85 -18.51 -22.18
CA GLY A 65 -18.79 -17.43 -21.92
C GLY A 65 -18.31 -16.46 -20.83
N ASP A 66 -19.15 -16.27 -19.81
CA ASP A 66 -18.95 -15.28 -18.74
C ASP A 66 -18.57 -15.90 -17.39
N LYS A 67 -18.13 -17.16 -17.41
CA LYS A 67 -17.67 -17.91 -16.23
C LYS A 67 -16.18 -17.70 -16.02
N TRP A 68 -15.76 -17.64 -14.76
CA TRP A 68 -14.39 -17.41 -14.35
C TRP A 68 -13.92 -18.49 -13.37
N ASP A 69 -12.76 -19.08 -13.62
CA ASP A 69 -12.02 -19.83 -12.62
C ASP A 69 -11.08 -18.88 -11.87
N LEU A 70 -11.11 -18.94 -10.54
CA LEU A 70 -10.37 -18.04 -9.65
C LEU A 70 -9.47 -18.85 -8.72
N GLN A 71 -8.18 -18.88 -9.06
CA GLN A 71 -7.17 -19.62 -8.32
C GLN A 71 -6.41 -18.68 -7.39
N LEU A 72 -6.24 -19.08 -6.12
CA LEU A 72 -5.45 -18.28 -5.17
C LEU A 72 -3.97 -18.27 -5.58
N SER A 73 -3.41 -17.07 -5.68
CA SER A 73 -2.00 -16.87 -5.97
C SER A 73 -1.18 -17.08 -4.70
N ALA A 74 -0.13 -17.90 -4.78
CA ALA A 74 0.84 -18.02 -3.70
C ALA A 74 1.72 -16.75 -3.66
N GLY A 75 1.94 -16.18 -2.48
CA GLY A 75 2.80 -15.01 -2.33
C GLY A 75 2.99 -14.58 -0.87
N GLY A 76 4.16 -14.03 -0.55
CA GLY A 76 4.52 -13.63 0.82
C GLY A 76 3.56 -12.61 1.44
N LEU A 77 3.07 -11.65 0.64
CA LEU A 77 2.05 -10.68 1.06
C LEU A 77 0.71 -11.36 1.36
N VAL A 78 0.28 -12.30 0.52
CA VAL A 78 -0.95 -13.07 0.73
C VAL A 78 -0.87 -13.84 2.04
N SER A 79 0.24 -14.56 2.28
CA SER A 79 0.47 -15.32 3.51
C SER A 79 0.50 -14.44 4.76
N ALA A 80 1.16 -13.28 4.71
CA ALA A 80 1.19 -12.35 5.83
C ALA A 80 -0.21 -11.81 6.17
N LEU A 81 -1.01 -11.49 5.15
CA LEU A 81 -2.35 -10.94 5.34
C LEU A 81 -3.39 -11.99 5.75
N LEU A 82 -3.18 -13.28 5.43
CA LEU A 82 -4.00 -14.36 6.01
C LEU A 82 -3.91 -14.39 7.54
N GLY A 83 -2.75 -14.05 8.11
CA GLY A 83 -2.53 -14.06 9.56
C GLY A 83 -3.31 -13.00 10.35
N VAL A 84 -3.81 -11.94 9.68
CA VAL A 84 -4.49 -10.80 10.34
C VAL A 84 -5.99 -10.75 10.09
N LYS A 85 -6.55 -11.70 9.33
CA LYS A 85 -7.99 -11.82 9.03
C LYS A 85 -8.87 -11.93 10.28
N HIS A 86 -8.32 -12.34 11.41
CA HIS A 86 -9.08 -12.43 12.66
C HIS A 86 -9.37 -11.05 13.26
N SER A 87 -8.46 -10.09 13.10
CA SER A 87 -8.54 -8.75 13.70
C SER A 87 -9.16 -7.69 12.79
N PHE A 88 -9.10 -7.89 11.47
CA PHE A 88 -9.56 -6.91 10.48
C PHE A 88 -10.61 -7.50 9.55
N GLU A 89 -11.58 -6.68 9.15
CA GLU A 89 -12.38 -6.93 7.95
C GLU A 89 -11.59 -6.41 6.74
N THR A 90 -11.07 -7.32 5.92
CA THR A 90 -10.14 -6.97 4.84
C THR A 90 -10.82 -7.00 3.47
N ARG A 91 -10.62 -5.96 2.66
CA ARG A 91 -10.88 -5.98 1.22
C ARG A 91 -9.57 -5.81 0.45
N TRP A 92 -9.39 -6.63 -0.58
CA TRP A 92 -8.24 -6.53 -1.47
C TRP A 92 -8.61 -5.79 -2.75
N ILE A 93 -7.82 -4.79 -3.11
CA ILE A 93 -8.04 -3.95 -4.29
C ILE A 93 -6.80 -4.10 -5.18
N GLY A 94 -7.00 -4.49 -6.44
CA GLY A 94 -5.87 -4.74 -7.35
C GLY A 94 -6.29 -5.11 -8.76
N TRP A 95 -5.32 -5.16 -9.67
CA TRP A 95 -5.56 -5.63 -11.04
C TRP A 95 -5.69 -7.17 -11.05
N PRO A 96 -6.75 -7.72 -11.69
CA PRO A 96 -6.97 -9.18 -11.76
C PRO A 96 -5.96 -9.93 -12.63
N GLY A 97 -5.09 -9.20 -13.34
CA GLY A 97 -4.04 -9.81 -14.15
C GLY A 97 -4.47 -10.28 -15.53
N VAL A 98 -5.71 -9.99 -15.91
CA VAL A 98 -6.30 -10.31 -17.20
C VAL A 98 -6.94 -9.08 -17.80
N SER A 99 -6.84 -8.93 -19.12
CA SER A 99 -7.54 -7.92 -19.88
C SER A 99 -8.94 -8.41 -20.24
N VAL A 100 -9.94 -7.64 -19.83
CA VAL A 100 -11.36 -7.91 -20.13
C VAL A 100 -11.92 -6.67 -20.81
N HIS A 101 -12.30 -6.78 -22.07
CA HIS A 101 -12.73 -5.63 -22.89
C HIS A 101 -14.24 -5.45 -22.89
N ASP A 102 -15.01 -6.52 -22.73
CA ASP A 102 -16.46 -6.46 -22.68
C ASP A 102 -16.99 -6.16 -21.27
N GLU A 103 -18.00 -5.29 -21.18
CA GLU A 103 -18.61 -4.89 -19.91
C GLU A 103 -19.23 -6.08 -19.16
N LYS A 104 -19.82 -7.01 -19.91
CA LYS A 104 -20.45 -8.21 -19.34
C LYS A 104 -19.44 -9.09 -18.61
N GLY A 105 -18.29 -9.36 -19.23
CA GLY A 105 -17.19 -10.10 -18.63
C GLY A 105 -16.57 -9.36 -17.43
N ARG A 106 -16.47 -8.02 -17.49
CA ARG A 106 -16.01 -7.22 -16.33
C ARG A 106 -16.97 -7.34 -15.16
N ALA A 107 -18.27 -7.26 -15.42
CA ALA A 107 -19.31 -7.40 -14.40
C ALA A 107 -19.27 -8.80 -13.77
N SER A 108 -19.25 -9.86 -14.58
CA SER A 108 -19.22 -11.23 -14.06
C SER A 108 -17.93 -11.56 -13.29
N LEU A 109 -16.78 -11.03 -13.72
CA LEU A 109 -15.53 -11.17 -12.99
C LEU A 109 -15.58 -10.41 -11.65
N THR A 110 -16.15 -9.20 -11.65
CA THR A 110 -16.31 -8.39 -10.43
C THR A 110 -17.15 -9.12 -9.40
N GLU A 111 -18.27 -9.73 -9.81
CA GLU A 111 -19.11 -10.54 -8.93
C GLU A 111 -18.36 -11.76 -8.37
N ALA A 112 -17.64 -12.50 -9.23
CA ALA A 112 -16.86 -13.66 -8.79
C ALA A 112 -15.74 -13.28 -7.80
N LEU A 113 -15.08 -12.14 -8.01
CA LEU A 113 -14.03 -11.61 -7.13
C LEU A 113 -14.59 -11.10 -5.80
N ALA A 114 -15.79 -10.50 -5.81
CA ALA A 114 -16.44 -9.99 -4.61
C ALA A 114 -16.70 -11.11 -3.59
N LEU A 115 -17.02 -12.33 -4.05
CA LEU A 115 -17.17 -13.51 -3.19
C LEU A 115 -15.88 -13.89 -2.43
N LYS A 116 -14.71 -13.43 -2.91
CA LYS A 116 -13.41 -13.62 -2.27
C LYS A 116 -12.90 -12.36 -1.55
N GLY A 117 -13.75 -11.34 -1.37
CA GLY A 117 -13.37 -10.06 -0.77
C GLY A 117 -12.39 -9.24 -1.63
N CYS A 118 -12.37 -9.49 -2.94
CA CYS A 118 -11.51 -8.81 -3.89
C CYS A 118 -12.31 -7.81 -4.75
N VAL A 119 -11.70 -6.68 -5.05
CA VAL A 119 -12.25 -5.59 -5.87
C VAL A 119 -11.28 -5.32 -7.02
N PRO A 120 -11.67 -5.58 -8.28
CA PRO A 120 -10.78 -5.42 -9.41
C PRO A 120 -10.56 -3.95 -9.78
N VAL A 121 -9.32 -3.63 -10.16
CA VAL A 121 -8.97 -2.43 -10.92
C VAL A 121 -8.67 -2.88 -12.35
N PHE A 122 -9.56 -2.57 -13.28
CA PHE A 122 -9.35 -2.88 -14.68
C PHE A 122 -8.40 -1.86 -15.32
N LEU A 123 -7.36 -2.37 -15.97
CA LEU A 123 -6.41 -1.59 -16.75
C LEU A 123 -6.55 -2.04 -18.21
N ASP A 124 -6.53 -1.09 -19.14
CA ASP A 124 -6.44 -1.40 -20.56
C ASP A 124 -5.00 -1.84 -20.93
N ASP A 125 -4.86 -2.48 -22.10
CA ASP A 125 -3.59 -3.07 -22.53
C ASP A 125 -2.48 -2.02 -22.68
N ASP A 126 -2.83 -0.80 -23.10
CA ASP A 126 -1.89 0.29 -23.29
C ASP A 126 -1.33 0.76 -21.93
N THR A 127 -2.22 0.91 -20.95
CA THR A 127 -1.84 1.18 -19.56
C THR A 127 -0.99 0.04 -19.01
N VAL A 128 -1.36 -1.23 -19.20
CA VAL A 128 -0.55 -2.37 -18.72
C VAL A 128 0.86 -2.34 -19.33
N ASP A 129 0.97 -2.09 -20.63
CA ASP A 129 2.27 -2.02 -21.28
C ASP A 129 3.13 -0.85 -20.78
N GLN A 130 2.58 0.35 -20.70
CA GLN A 130 3.37 1.54 -20.30
C GLN A 130 3.63 1.63 -18.80
N TYR A 131 2.64 1.33 -17.97
CA TYR A 131 2.77 1.42 -16.51
C TYR A 131 3.45 0.19 -15.93
N TYR A 132 2.95 -1.03 -16.21
CA TYR A 132 3.42 -2.23 -15.54
C TYR A 132 4.71 -2.75 -16.18
N ASN A 133 4.72 -2.96 -17.50
CA ASN A 133 5.92 -3.43 -18.18
C ASN A 133 6.96 -2.31 -18.32
N GLY A 134 6.54 -1.13 -18.75
CA GLY A 134 7.39 0.04 -18.95
C GLY A 134 7.94 0.60 -17.63
N TYR A 135 7.16 1.42 -16.94
CA TYR A 135 7.69 2.16 -15.80
C TYR A 135 8.02 1.26 -14.59
N CYS A 136 7.12 0.35 -14.20
CA CYS A 136 7.35 -0.49 -13.03
C CYS A 136 8.49 -1.48 -13.25
N ASN A 137 8.44 -2.29 -14.31
CA ASN A 137 9.39 -3.40 -14.50
C ASN A 137 10.67 -2.99 -15.24
N ASN A 138 10.66 -1.98 -16.12
CA ASN A 138 11.87 -1.55 -16.84
C ASN A 138 12.58 -0.34 -16.20
N VAL A 139 11.93 0.39 -15.28
CA VAL A 139 12.52 1.57 -14.62
C VAL A 139 12.66 1.38 -13.11
N LEU A 140 11.54 1.25 -12.38
CA LEU A 140 11.56 1.20 -10.91
C LEU A 140 12.21 -0.07 -10.38
N TRP A 141 11.82 -1.24 -10.91
CA TRP A 141 12.34 -2.53 -10.43
C TRP A 141 13.86 -2.63 -10.59
N PRO A 142 14.49 -2.37 -11.75
CA PRO A 142 15.94 -2.40 -11.90
C PRO A 142 16.63 -1.42 -10.93
N LEU A 143 16.14 -0.17 -10.87
CA LEU A 143 16.70 0.85 -10.00
C LEU A 143 16.69 0.44 -8.52
N PHE A 144 15.56 -0.10 -8.04
CA PHE A 144 15.41 -0.52 -6.66
C PHE A 144 16.29 -1.73 -6.30
N HIS A 145 16.70 -2.51 -7.31
CA HIS A 145 17.61 -3.63 -7.17
C HIS A 145 19.07 -3.28 -7.55
N TYR A 146 19.42 -1.99 -7.60
CA TYR A 146 20.77 -1.52 -7.91
C TYR A 146 21.26 -1.96 -9.30
N ILE A 147 20.33 -2.26 -10.21
CA ILE A 147 20.60 -2.53 -11.61
C ILE A 147 20.50 -1.19 -12.36
N GLY A 148 21.56 -0.85 -13.10
CA GLY A 148 21.60 0.40 -13.87
C GLY A 148 20.41 0.51 -14.83
N LEU A 149 19.88 1.72 -14.98
CA LEU A 149 18.82 1.97 -15.96
C LEU A 149 19.32 1.67 -17.38
N PRO A 150 18.47 1.14 -18.27
CA PRO A 150 18.83 0.97 -19.68
C PRO A 150 19.34 2.31 -20.26
N GLN A 151 20.44 2.28 -21.02
CA GLN A 151 20.96 3.48 -21.68
C GLN A 151 19.87 4.12 -22.57
N ALA A 152 19.88 5.46 -22.67
CA ALA A 152 18.93 6.26 -23.44
C ALA A 152 18.74 5.78 -24.89
N ASP A 153 19.77 5.18 -25.49
CA ASP A 153 19.73 4.64 -26.86
C ASP A 153 18.80 3.43 -27.02
N ARG A 154 18.49 2.69 -25.93
CA ARG A 154 17.44 1.64 -25.90
C ARG A 154 16.06 2.21 -25.61
N LEU A 155 15.97 3.35 -24.92
CA LEU A 155 14.71 4.05 -24.67
C LEU A 155 14.17 4.71 -25.93
N ALA A 156 15.03 5.07 -26.90
CA ALA A 156 14.60 5.57 -28.22
C ALA A 156 13.84 4.53 -29.08
N ALA A 157 13.97 3.23 -28.77
CA ALA A 157 13.23 2.15 -29.44
C ALA A 157 11.88 1.82 -28.75
N THR A 158 11.58 2.46 -27.62
CA THR A 158 10.34 2.27 -26.83
C THR A 158 9.68 3.63 -26.58
N ARG A 159 8.41 3.66 -26.14
CA ARG A 159 7.71 4.91 -25.84
C ARG A 159 8.50 5.74 -24.81
N SER A 160 8.39 7.08 -24.86
CA SER A 160 9.21 7.96 -24.02
C SER A 160 9.01 7.71 -22.52
N LEU A 161 10.05 7.91 -21.72
CA LEU A 161 9.96 7.82 -20.24
C LEU A 161 8.83 8.69 -19.67
N ASP A 162 8.58 9.85 -20.28
CA ASP A 162 7.48 10.74 -19.89
C ASP A 162 6.11 10.08 -20.10
N SER A 163 5.90 9.43 -21.24
CA SER A 163 4.65 8.70 -21.51
C SER A 163 4.44 7.51 -20.56
N GLN A 164 5.51 6.78 -20.24
CA GLN A 164 5.48 5.70 -19.25
C GLN A 164 5.14 6.22 -17.85
N PHE A 165 5.71 7.37 -17.46
CA PHE A 165 5.39 8.00 -16.18
C PHE A 165 3.96 8.55 -16.14
N GLN A 166 3.46 9.11 -17.24
CA GLN A 166 2.07 9.52 -17.35
C GLN A 166 1.12 8.32 -17.22
N ALA A 167 1.43 7.20 -17.86
CA ALA A 167 0.68 5.95 -17.67
C ALA A 167 0.76 5.45 -16.22
N TYR A 168 1.92 5.58 -15.56
CA TYR A 168 2.08 5.24 -14.14
C TYR A 168 1.18 6.07 -13.23
N GLN A 169 1.14 7.39 -13.46
CA GLN A 169 0.21 8.28 -12.75
C GLN A 169 -1.25 7.97 -13.08
N HIS A 170 -1.56 7.65 -14.35
CA HIS A 170 -2.90 7.28 -14.79
C HIS A 170 -3.39 6.01 -14.08
N ALA A 171 -2.59 4.95 -14.08
CA ALA A 171 -2.88 3.72 -13.35
C ALA A 171 -3.14 4.01 -11.86
N ASN A 172 -2.25 4.75 -11.20
CA ASN A 172 -2.43 5.13 -9.80
C ASN A 172 -3.73 5.95 -9.56
N SER A 173 -4.17 6.77 -10.52
CA SER A 173 -5.47 7.45 -10.47
C SER A 173 -6.66 6.48 -10.60
N LEU A 174 -6.56 5.45 -11.43
CA LEU A 174 -7.59 4.40 -11.52
C LEU A 174 -7.70 3.63 -10.20
N PHE A 175 -6.56 3.26 -9.60
CA PHE A 175 -6.52 2.66 -8.27
C PHE A 175 -7.18 3.58 -7.22
N ALA A 176 -6.80 4.86 -7.18
CA ALA A 176 -7.37 5.82 -6.24
C ALA A 176 -8.90 5.93 -6.34
N LYS A 177 -9.43 5.97 -7.57
CA LYS A 177 -10.89 5.98 -7.82
C LYS A 177 -11.59 4.75 -7.24
N ILE A 178 -11.03 3.56 -7.47
CA ILE A 178 -11.62 2.32 -6.96
C ILE A 178 -11.52 2.27 -5.43
N VAL A 179 -10.36 2.61 -4.84
CA VAL A 179 -10.19 2.68 -3.38
C VAL A 179 -11.22 3.63 -2.76
N PHE A 180 -11.36 4.83 -3.31
CA PHE A 180 -12.31 5.83 -2.81
C PHE A 180 -13.76 5.35 -2.89
N SER A 181 -14.15 4.62 -3.94
CA SER A 181 -15.50 4.03 -4.04
C SER A 181 -15.79 2.93 -3.01
N GLN A 182 -14.74 2.30 -2.46
CA GLN A 182 -14.87 1.26 -1.43
C GLN A 182 -14.68 1.80 -0.01
N TYR A 183 -14.11 2.99 0.12
CA TYR A 183 -13.75 3.61 1.39
C TYR A 183 -14.98 3.99 2.21
N GLN A 184 -14.89 3.71 3.50
CA GLN A 184 -15.80 4.22 4.53
C GLN A 184 -14.99 5.01 5.55
N GLU A 185 -15.62 6.00 6.17
CA GLU A 185 -14.92 6.84 7.15
C GLU A 185 -14.35 5.99 8.29
N GLY A 186 -13.06 6.18 8.57
CA GLY A 186 -12.32 5.38 9.54
C GLY A 186 -11.64 4.13 8.97
N ASP A 187 -11.87 3.76 7.71
CA ASP A 187 -11.11 2.68 7.04
C ASP A 187 -9.60 3.03 7.03
N VAL A 188 -8.77 1.99 7.16
CA VAL A 188 -7.33 2.10 6.93
C VAL A 188 -7.02 1.62 5.52
N VAL A 189 -6.36 2.44 4.72
CA VAL A 189 -5.86 2.06 3.40
C VAL A 189 -4.39 1.71 3.50
N TRP A 190 -4.02 0.51 3.07
CA TRP A 190 -2.65 0.04 3.07
C TRP A 190 -2.18 -0.25 1.65
N CYS A 191 -1.40 0.69 1.11
CA CYS A 191 -0.85 0.66 -0.23
C CYS A 191 0.45 -0.17 -0.24
N HIS A 192 0.59 -1.04 -1.23
CA HIS A 192 1.75 -1.93 -1.32
C HIS A 192 2.55 -1.70 -2.60
N ASP A 193 3.86 -1.62 -2.37
CA ASP A 193 4.94 -1.76 -3.33
C ASP A 193 5.18 -0.57 -4.28
N TYR A 194 6.27 -0.67 -5.03
CA TYR A 194 6.75 0.36 -5.97
C TYR A 194 5.77 0.69 -7.11
N HIS A 195 4.80 -0.18 -7.35
CA HIS A 195 3.72 0.04 -8.32
C HIS A 195 2.80 1.20 -7.94
N LEU A 196 2.65 1.47 -6.64
CA LEU A 196 1.63 2.36 -6.09
C LEU A 196 2.24 3.51 -5.27
N MET A 197 3.38 4.06 -5.69
CA MET A 197 4.05 5.16 -5.00
C MET A 197 3.29 6.48 -5.11
N CYS A 198 2.53 6.69 -6.20
CA CYS A 198 1.69 7.89 -6.37
C CYS A 198 0.35 7.78 -5.65
N LEU A 199 -0.05 6.58 -5.23
CA LEU A 199 -1.37 6.33 -4.67
C LEU A 199 -1.65 7.11 -3.38
N PRO A 200 -0.72 7.21 -2.39
CA PRO A 200 -1.00 7.94 -1.16
C PRO A 200 -1.42 9.39 -1.41
N GLN A 201 -0.72 10.08 -2.31
CA GLN A 201 -1.03 11.46 -2.66
C GLN A 201 -2.41 11.58 -3.29
N LYS A 202 -2.71 10.72 -4.27
CA LYS A 202 -4.01 10.72 -4.95
C LYS A 202 -5.18 10.43 -4.02
N LEU A 203 -4.97 9.59 -3.00
CA LEU A 203 -5.99 9.35 -1.97
C LEU A 203 -6.21 10.57 -1.08
N LYS A 204 -5.12 11.20 -0.63
CA LYS A 204 -5.19 12.42 0.19
C LYS A 204 -5.77 13.62 -0.57
N GLU A 205 -5.59 13.68 -1.89
CA GLU A 205 -6.26 14.65 -2.77
C GLU A 205 -7.79 14.46 -2.83
N LEU A 206 -8.26 13.21 -2.75
CA LEU A 206 -9.70 12.88 -2.71
C LEU A 206 -10.30 13.09 -1.32
N ASN A 207 -9.58 12.68 -0.27
CA ASN A 207 -9.96 12.91 1.12
C ASN A 207 -8.70 12.98 2.01
N PRO A 208 -8.33 14.18 2.49
CA PRO A 208 -7.16 14.38 3.37
C PRO A 208 -7.18 13.59 4.68
N HIS A 209 -8.37 13.19 5.15
CA HIS A 209 -8.56 12.48 6.43
C HIS A 209 -8.38 10.97 6.34
N MET A 210 -8.26 10.39 5.14
CA MET A 210 -8.02 8.95 4.99
C MET A 210 -6.75 8.53 5.72
N LYS A 211 -6.79 7.44 6.48
CA LYS A 211 -5.60 6.84 7.09
C LYS A 211 -4.88 6.01 6.04
N VAL A 212 -3.72 6.45 5.57
CA VAL A 212 -2.97 5.82 4.48
C VAL A 212 -1.60 5.35 4.95
N GLY A 213 -1.38 4.05 4.92
CA GLY A 213 -0.05 3.44 5.03
C GLY A 213 0.49 3.07 3.66
N TRP A 214 1.81 3.14 3.46
CA TRP A 214 2.49 2.61 2.28
C TRP A 214 3.64 1.70 2.69
N PHE A 215 3.77 0.53 2.07
CA PHE A 215 4.83 -0.43 2.39
C PHE A 215 5.58 -0.89 1.14
N LEU A 216 6.92 -0.80 1.13
CA LEU A 216 7.75 -1.30 0.03
C LEU A 216 8.24 -2.72 0.29
N HIS A 217 8.00 -3.62 -0.68
CA HIS A 217 8.43 -5.03 -0.59
C HIS A 217 9.80 -5.28 -1.23
N THR A 218 10.25 -4.40 -2.11
CA THR A 218 11.62 -4.43 -2.65
C THR A 218 12.60 -3.72 -1.71
N PRO A 219 13.91 -3.83 -1.95
CA PRO A 219 14.86 -2.89 -1.38
C PRO A 219 14.52 -1.45 -1.76
N PHE A 220 14.88 -0.49 -0.90
CA PHE A 220 14.97 0.91 -1.28
C PHE A 220 16.44 1.25 -1.54
N PRO A 221 16.79 1.80 -2.71
CA PRO A 221 18.18 2.01 -3.07
C PRO A 221 18.79 3.19 -2.34
N SER A 222 20.12 3.25 -2.26
CA SER A 222 20.82 4.40 -1.70
C SER A 222 20.48 5.69 -2.47
N SER A 223 20.61 6.85 -1.83
CA SER A 223 20.32 8.15 -2.46
C SER A 223 21.15 8.41 -3.72
N GLU A 224 22.36 7.84 -3.81
CA GLU A 224 23.23 7.95 -4.99
C GLU A 224 22.67 7.21 -6.20
N ILE A 225 21.99 6.09 -5.98
CA ILE A 225 21.30 5.35 -7.03
C ILE A 225 19.95 5.99 -7.31
N TYR A 226 19.16 6.30 -6.28
CA TYR A 226 17.83 6.87 -6.43
C TYR A 226 17.84 8.20 -7.20
N ARG A 227 18.88 9.04 -7.04
CA ARG A 227 18.99 10.32 -7.76
C ARG A 227 19.11 10.19 -9.28
N THR A 228 19.43 8.99 -9.79
CA THR A 228 19.48 8.71 -11.23
C THR A 228 18.08 8.58 -11.85
N LEU A 229 17.05 8.35 -11.04
CA LEU A 229 15.66 8.24 -11.49
C LEU A 229 15.14 9.59 -12.00
N PRO A 230 14.61 9.65 -13.24
CA PRO A 230 13.82 10.78 -13.72
C PRO A 230 12.56 10.97 -12.87
N LEU A 231 12.18 12.22 -12.57
CA LEU A 231 10.99 12.55 -11.76
C LEU A 231 11.01 11.97 -10.33
N ARG A 232 12.21 11.61 -9.83
CA ARG A 232 12.51 11.17 -8.45
C ARG A 232 11.81 11.98 -7.36
N SER A 233 11.75 13.30 -7.52
CA SER A 233 11.20 14.19 -6.49
C SER A 233 9.69 14.03 -6.37
N GLU A 234 8.99 13.76 -7.48
CA GLU A 234 7.54 13.58 -7.47
C GLU A 234 7.15 12.30 -6.73
N LEU A 235 7.87 11.19 -6.98
CA LEU A 235 7.60 9.93 -6.29
C LEU A 235 7.86 10.00 -4.79
N LEU A 236 8.97 10.64 -4.36
CA LEU A 236 9.24 10.82 -2.92
C LEU A 236 8.15 11.67 -2.26
N LYS A 237 7.79 12.80 -2.86
CA LYS A 237 6.70 13.66 -2.35
C LYS A 237 5.39 12.90 -2.26
N ALA A 238 5.07 12.11 -3.27
CA ALA A 238 3.83 11.36 -3.30
C ALA A 238 3.76 10.33 -2.17
N VAL A 239 4.84 9.58 -1.93
CA VAL A 239 4.91 8.61 -0.82
C VAL A 239 4.88 9.30 0.54
N LEU A 240 5.53 10.47 0.68
CA LEU A 240 5.54 11.26 1.92
C LEU A 240 4.16 11.79 2.35
N THR A 241 3.15 11.74 1.48
CA THR A 241 1.77 12.06 1.86
C THR A 241 1.09 10.98 2.69
N ALA A 242 1.64 9.75 2.72
CA ALA A 242 1.20 8.69 3.61
C ALA A 242 1.38 9.09 5.08
N ASP A 243 0.56 8.51 5.97
CA ASP A 243 0.69 8.70 7.41
C ASP A 243 1.77 7.78 8.02
N LEU A 244 2.01 6.64 7.38
CA LEU A 244 3.05 5.67 7.78
C LEU A 244 3.70 5.03 6.54
N ILE A 245 5.03 5.04 6.51
CA ILE A 245 5.85 4.43 5.46
C ILE A 245 6.59 3.23 6.05
N GLY A 246 6.50 2.09 5.39
CA GLY A 246 7.06 0.83 5.85
C GLY A 246 8.10 0.23 4.90
N PHE A 247 9.15 -0.35 5.49
CA PHE A 247 10.17 -1.12 4.78
C PHE A 247 10.49 -2.43 5.50
N HIS A 248 11.08 -3.40 4.81
CA HIS A 248 11.50 -4.66 5.43
C HIS A 248 12.65 -4.54 6.44
N THR A 249 13.57 -3.59 6.22
CA THR A 249 14.78 -3.43 7.02
C THR A 249 15.00 -1.97 7.39
N TYR A 250 15.75 -1.75 8.47
CA TYR A 250 16.15 -0.42 8.88
C TYR A 250 17.07 0.26 7.84
N ASP A 251 17.88 -0.50 7.12
CA ASP A 251 18.72 0.04 6.06
C ASP A 251 17.90 0.65 4.92
N TYR A 252 16.82 -0.01 4.50
CA TYR A 252 15.94 0.52 3.45
C TYR A 252 15.22 1.79 3.92
N ALA A 253 14.74 1.80 5.17
CA ALA A 253 14.16 2.99 5.79
C ALA A 253 15.15 4.16 5.84
N ARG A 254 16.39 3.91 6.28
CA ARG A 254 17.46 4.92 6.31
C ARG A 254 17.81 5.45 4.92
N HIS A 255 17.83 4.58 3.91
CA HIS A 255 18.05 5.01 2.53
C HIS A 255 16.93 5.90 2.00
N PHE A 256 15.68 5.59 2.32
CA PHE A 256 14.54 6.44 1.99
C PHE A 256 14.62 7.82 2.64
N VAL A 257 14.88 7.88 3.95
CA VAL A 257 15.07 9.15 4.68
C VAL A 257 16.22 9.95 4.07
N SER A 258 17.37 9.30 3.80
CA SER A 258 18.51 9.95 3.14
C SER A 258 18.18 10.47 1.73
N ALA A 259 17.33 9.78 0.98
CA ALA A 259 16.88 10.24 -0.34
C ALA A 259 15.99 11.49 -0.19
N CYS A 260 15.06 11.50 0.76
CA CYS A 260 14.22 12.66 1.05
C CYS A 260 15.07 13.89 1.44
N THR A 261 16.03 13.72 2.34
CA THR A 261 16.92 14.82 2.75
C THR A 261 17.76 15.36 1.60
N ARG A 262 18.40 14.47 0.81
CA ARG A 262 19.34 14.91 -0.24
C ARG A 262 18.65 15.46 -1.50
N ILE A 263 17.44 15.00 -1.80
CA ILE A 263 16.75 15.33 -3.06
C ILE A 263 15.68 16.40 -2.84
N LEU A 264 14.95 16.33 -1.73
CA LEU A 264 13.89 17.28 -1.41
C LEU A 264 14.34 18.39 -0.45
N GLY A 265 15.48 18.22 0.23
CA GLY A 265 15.95 19.17 1.24
C GLY A 265 15.17 19.10 2.56
N LEU A 266 14.43 18.01 2.79
CA LEU A 266 13.62 17.82 4.00
C LEU A 266 14.45 17.29 5.18
N GLU A 267 13.98 17.56 6.39
CA GLU A 267 14.65 17.08 7.60
C GLU A 267 14.35 15.60 7.85
N GLY A 268 15.39 14.79 8.02
CA GLY A 268 15.28 13.38 8.35
C GLY A 268 15.55 13.14 9.83
N THR A 269 14.65 12.45 10.51
CA THR A 269 14.78 12.05 11.91
C THR A 269 14.84 10.52 12.03
N PRO A 270 15.22 9.96 13.20
CA PRO A 270 15.12 8.52 13.43
C PRO A 270 13.68 7.98 13.32
N GLU A 271 12.66 8.83 13.51
CA GLU A 271 11.25 8.45 13.43
C GLU A 271 10.66 8.60 12.01
N GLY A 272 11.28 9.37 11.12
CA GLY A 272 10.78 9.59 9.78
C GLY A 272 11.31 10.83 9.08
N VAL A 273 10.45 11.50 8.31
CA VAL A 273 10.79 12.70 7.54
C VAL A 273 9.83 13.82 7.92
N GLU A 274 10.38 15.00 8.24
CA GLU A 274 9.61 16.18 8.60
C GLU A 274 9.51 17.16 7.42
N ASP A 275 8.29 17.62 7.16
CA ASP A 275 7.96 18.63 6.16
C ASP A 275 7.02 19.67 6.78
N GLN A 276 7.51 20.90 6.96
CA GLN A 276 6.74 22.03 7.50
C GLN A 276 5.99 21.72 8.82
N GLY A 277 6.64 21.03 9.75
CA GLY A 277 6.07 20.65 11.04
C GLY A 277 5.17 19.40 11.01
N LYS A 278 4.98 18.77 9.85
CA LYS A 278 4.34 17.46 9.72
C LYS A 278 5.40 16.37 9.64
N LEU A 279 5.39 15.45 10.61
CA LEU A 279 6.23 14.26 10.61
C LEU A 279 5.52 13.10 9.90
N THR A 280 6.08 12.62 8.80
CA THR A 280 5.69 11.36 8.19
C THR A 280 6.54 10.23 8.77
N ARG A 281 5.91 9.32 9.52
CA ARG A 281 6.61 8.23 10.21
C ARG A 281 7.14 7.19 9.24
N VAL A 282 8.36 6.71 9.49
CA VAL A 282 9.02 5.65 8.73
C VAL A 282 9.36 4.50 9.68
N ALA A 283 8.91 3.29 9.35
CA ALA A 283 9.10 2.10 10.16
C ALA A 283 9.76 0.96 9.37
N ALA A 284 10.58 0.17 10.06
CA ALA A 284 11.17 -1.05 9.54
C ALA A 284 10.48 -2.26 10.16
N VAL A 285 9.74 -3.03 9.36
CA VAL A 285 9.02 -4.23 9.80
C VAL A 285 9.17 -5.36 8.81
N SER A 286 9.71 -6.48 9.30
CA SER A 286 9.84 -7.69 8.52
C SER A 286 8.50 -8.42 8.43
N ILE A 287 7.82 -8.27 7.28
CA ILE A 287 6.57 -8.95 6.92
C ILE A 287 6.80 -10.44 6.55
N LEU A 288 8.06 -10.88 6.39
CA LEU A 288 8.41 -12.23 5.95
C LEU A 288 9.36 -12.94 6.92
N ARG A 289 8.80 -13.74 7.83
CA ARG A 289 9.39 -15.03 8.21
C ARG A 289 8.31 -16.10 8.15
N GLY A 290 7.96 -16.47 6.91
CA GLY A 290 7.19 -17.65 6.56
C GLY A 290 7.84 -18.32 5.35
N SER A 291 8.94 -19.03 5.61
CA SER A 291 9.55 -20.10 4.80
C SER A 291 9.68 -19.90 3.28
N PHE A 292 10.88 -19.48 2.85
CA PHE A 292 11.61 -20.11 1.74
C PHE A 292 13.10 -20.03 2.08
N GLN A 293 13.70 -21.17 2.45
CA GLN A 293 15.14 -21.37 2.31
C GLN A 293 15.42 -21.48 0.81
N LEU A 294 16.43 -20.75 0.33
CA LEU A 294 17.13 -21.09 -0.91
C LEU A 294 17.85 -22.43 -0.73
#